data_AF-A0A8G1UAH2-F1
#
_entry.id   AF-A0A8G1UAH2-F1
#
_cell.length_a   1.000
_cell.length_b   1.000
_cell.length_c   1.000
_cell.angle_alpha   90.00
_cell.angle_beta   90.00
_cell.angle_gamma   90.00
#
_symmetry.space_group_name_H-M   'P 1'
#
loop_
_entity.id
_entity.type
_entity.pdbx_description
1 polymer ?
#
loop_
_entity_poly.entity_id
_entity_poly.type
_entity_poly.pdbx_seq_one_letter_code
_entity_poly.pdbx_strand_id
1 'polypeptide(L)'
;MHDLDELLRDYDRARAYTDELWRDLTPDEVTWRPHEDSSAIGWHLGHQAHVAHFMIRNLTAAEPSPDPELDGIMDSANPEKFRGALPTVERLTAFRDTVAERVHARIGAIAAGRVGAPSQLAVVAHHLLIALINHEYQHDQWIGEVRTGALGHPLPPDPRSDRLRRIDGYLVLTAPA
;
A
#
# COMPACT_ATOMS: atom_id res chain seq x y z
N MET A 1 20.42 4.02 -11.20
CA MET A 1 19.69 3.37 -10.09
C MET A 1 19.19 4.50 -9.20
N HIS A 2 17.88 4.70 -9.07
CA HIS A 2 17.30 5.74 -8.22
C HIS A 2 17.79 5.58 -6.79
N ASP A 3 17.94 6.72 -6.14
CA ASP A 3 18.19 6.79 -4.72
C ASP A 3 17.00 6.16 -3.98
N LEU A 4 17.29 5.21 -3.08
CA LEU A 4 16.26 4.56 -2.28
C LEU A 4 15.52 5.59 -1.41
N ASP A 5 16.19 6.67 -1.01
CA ASP A 5 15.59 7.76 -0.23
C ASP A 5 14.56 8.57 -1.05
N GLU A 6 14.77 8.70 -2.37
CA GLU A 6 13.76 9.28 -3.26
C GLU A 6 12.55 8.39 -3.45
N LEU A 7 12.75 7.07 -3.49
CA LEU A 7 11.66 6.10 -3.60
C LEU A 7 10.88 5.97 -2.29
N LEU A 8 11.54 6.07 -1.13
CA LEU A 8 10.85 6.13 0.16
C LEU A 8 9.94 7.36 0.26
N ARG A 9 10.39 8.53 -0.22
CA ARG A 9 9.53 9.72 -0.30
C ARG A 9 8.34 9.55 -1.23
N ASP A 10 8.48 8.77 -2.31
CA ASP A 10 7.33 8.43 -3.17
C ASP A 10 6.38 7.43 -2.52
N TYR A 11 6.91 6.48 -1.76
CA TYR A 11 6.12 5.54 -0.96
C TYR A 11 5.28 6.30 0.08
N ASP A 12 5.88 7.25 0.79
CA ASP A 12 5.16 8.12 1.72
C ASP A 12 4.08 8.95 1.01
N ARG A 13 4.38 9.45 -0.19
CA ARG A 13 3.40 10.20 -0.99
C ARG A 13 2.22 9.33 -1.41
N ALA A 14 2.47 8.09 -1.86
CA ALA A 14 1.42 7.16 -2.24
C ALA A 14 0.49 6.87 -1.06
N ARG A 15 1.08 6.51 0.08
CA ARG A 15 0.32 6.27 1.32
C ARG A 15 -0.48 7.48 1.79
N ALA A 16 0.10 8.67 1.72
CA ALA A 16 -0.59 9.90 2.10
C ALA A 16 -1.79 10.17 1.19
N TYR A 17 -1.67 9.88 -0.12
CA TYR A 17 -2.79 9.97 -1.03
C TYR A 17 -3.87 8.91 -0.71
N THR A 18 -3.48 7.68 -0.40
CA THR A 18 -4.41 6.67 0.13
C THR A 18 -5.15 7.20 1.37
N ASP A 19 -4.46 7.86 2.30
CA ASP A 19 -5.08 8.44 3.50
C ASP A 19 -6.11 9.53 3.18
N GLU A 20 -5.85 10.36 2.18
CA GLU A 20 -6.81 11.34 1.69
C GLU A 20 -8.08 10.72 1.11
N LEU A 21 -8.04 9.45 0.65
CA LEU A 21 -9.20 8.74 0.13
C LEU A 21 -10.15 8.19 1.18
N TRP A 22 -9.76 8.11 2.47
CA TRP A 22 -10.62 7.49 3.49
C TRP A 22 -10.74 8.26 4.80
N ARG A 23 -9.82 9.18 5.11
CA ARG A 23 -9.75 9.88 6.42
C ARG A 23 -11.01 10.63 6.86
N ASP A 24 -11.87 11.02 5.92
CA ASP A 24 -13.13 11.74 6.16
C ASP A 24 -14.36 10.84 6.10
N LEU A 25 -14.18 9.55 5.82
CA LEU A 25 -15.23 8.54 5.81
C LEU A 25 -15.52 8.03 7.23
N THR A 26 -16.76 7.66 7.47
CA THR A 26 -17.17 7.00 8.71
C THR A 26 -16.68 5.53 8.75
N PRO A 27 -16.56 4.91 9.93
CA PRO A 27 -16.21 3.49 10.03
C PRO A 27 -17.14 2.56 9.25
N ASP A 28 -18.44 2.89 9.20
CA ASP A 28 -19.43 2.13 8.43
C ASP A 28 -19.13 2.22 6.93
N GLU A 29 -18.82 3.40 6.41
CA GLU A 29 -18.43 3.58 5.00
C GLU A 29 -17.13 2.86 4.65
N VAL A 30 -16.14 2.84 5.56
CA VAL A 30 -14.87 2.14 5.34
C VAL A 30 -15.06 0.62 5.28
N THR A 31 -16.01 0.06 6.04
CA THR A 31 -16.28 -1.38 6.10
C THR A 31 -17.38 -1.84 5.15
N TRP A 32 -18.11 -0.91 4.54
CA TRP A 32 -19.18 -1.20 3.59
C TRP A 32 -18.64 -1.66 2.23
N ARG A 33 -19.41 -2.54 1.57
CA ARG A 33 -19.17 -2.97 0.19
C ARG A 33 -20.46 -2.96 -0.63
N PRO A 34 -20.41 -2.64 -1.94
CA PRO A 34 -21.61 -2.57 -2.79
C PRO A 34 -22.24 -3.93 -3.08
N HIS A 35 -21.44 -4.98 -3.20
CA HIS A 35 -21.90 -6.36 -3.44
C HIS A 35 -20.86 -7.39 -2.95
N GLU A 36 -21.21 -8.67 -2.96
CA GLU A 36 -20.35 -9.75 -2.43
C GLU A 36 -19.02 -9.92 -3.17
N ASP A 37 -19.01 -9.63 -4.48
CA ASP A 37 -17.80 -9.67 -5.33
C ASP A 37 -17.02 -8.34 -5.31
N SER A 38 -17.27 -7.46 -4.34
CA SER A 38 -16.55 -6.19 -4.17
C SER A 38 -15.85 -6.17 -2.80
N SER A 39 -14.69 -5.52 -2.75
CA SER A 39 -13.98 -5.27 -1.50
C SER A 39 -14.40 -3.93 -0.91
N ALA A 40 -14.54 -3.89 0.41
CA ALA A 40 -14.67 -2.62 1.11
C ALA A 40 -13.35 -1.84 1.05
N ILE A 41 -13.42 -0.53 1.23
CA ILE A 41 -12.24 0.35 1.32
C ILE A 41 -11.27 -0.18 2.38
N GLY A 42 -11.77 -0.56 3.56
CA GLY A 42 -10.96 -1.10 4.66
C GLY A 42 -10.18 -2.37 4.30
N TRP A 43 -10.69 -3.19 3.38
CA TRP A 43 -9.93 -4.35 2.91
C TRP A 43 -8.73 -3.92 2.06
N HIS A 44 -8.91 -2.97 1.14
CA HIS A 44 -7.81 -2.45 0.32
C HIS A 44 -6.72 -1.82 1.19
N LEU A 45 -7.10 -1.05 2.21
CA LEU A 45 -6.18 -0.45 3.19
C LEU A 45 -5.30 -1.50 3.87
N GLY A 46 -5.90 -2.59 4.36
CA GLY A 46 -5.15 -3.68 4.97
C GLY A 46 -4.32 -4.47 3.97
N HIS A 47 -4.85 -4.71 2.76
CA HIS A 47 -4.18 -5.45 1.69
C HIS A 47 -2.90 -4.76 1.20
N GLN A 48 -2.95 -3.44 0.96
CA GLN A 48 -1.79 -2.62 0.60
C GLN A 48 -0.63 -2.82 1.58
N ALA A 49 -0.89 -2.72 2.89
CA ALA A 49 0.11 -2.97 3.92
C ALA A 49 0.54 -4.44 4.01
N HIS A 50 -0.39 -5.39 3.86
CA HIS A 50 -0.06 -6.81 3.87
C HIS A 50 0.93 -7.16 2.75
N VAL A 51 0.69 -6.70 1.52
CA VAL A 51 1.60 -6.93 0.38
C VAL A 51 2.95 -6.26 0.59
N ALA A 52 2.97 -5.01 1.06
CA ALA A 52 4.22 -4.31 1.36
C ALA A 52 5.09 -5.09 2.35
N HIS A 53 4.51 -5.51 3.47
CA HIS A 53 5.22 -6.30 4.47
C HIS A 53 5.62 -7.68 3.93
N PHE A 54 4.72 -8.39 3.25
CA PHE A 54 4.99 -9.71 2.68
C PHE A 54 6.16 -9.69 1.70
N MET A 55 6.22 -8.69 0.81
CA MET A 55 7.29 -8.57 -0.18
C MET A 55 8.61 -8.18 0.46
N ILE A 56 8.63 -7.16 1.33
CA ILE A 56 9.86 -6.70 2.00
C ILE A 56 10.45 -7.80 2.89
N ARG A 57 9.62 -8.48 3.69
CA ARG A 57 10.12 -9.53 4.58
C ARG A 57 10.73 -10.70 3.79
N ASN A 58 10.02 -11.21 2.79
CA ASN A 58 10.47 -12.44 2.11
C ASN A 58 11.67 -12.21 1.19
N LEU A 59 11.83 -11.00 0.64
CA LEU A 59 12.87 -10.72 -0.36
C LEU A 59 14.05 -9.93 0.19
N THR A 60 13.93 -9.38 1.40
CA THR A 60 15.03 -8.60 1.99
C THR A 60 15.37 -9.00 3.42
N ALA A 61 14.43 -9.41 4.27
CA ALA A 61 14.70 -9.79 5.67
C ALA A 61 13.62 -10.69 6.25
N ALA A 62 13.97 -11.90 6.68
CA ALA A 62 13.03 -12.80 7.32
C ALA A 62 12.52 -12.23 8.68
N GLU A 63 11.42 -11.47 8.64
CA GLU A 63 10.72 -10.93 9.81
C GLU A 63 9.31 -11.53 9.96
N PRO A 64 8.81 -11.74 11.19
CA PRO A 64 7.42 -12.16 11.43
C PRO A 64 6.40 -11.08 11.04
N SER A 65 5.17 -11.48 10.68
CA SER A 65 4.06 -10.54 10.47
C SER A 65 3.79 -9.68 11.71
N PRO A 66 3.59 -8.36 11.58
CA PRO A 66 3.20 -7.51 12.72
C PRO A 66 1.83 -7.87 13.26
N ASP A 67 0.95 -8.43 12.42
CA ASP A 67 -0.37 -8.91 12.82
C ASP A 67 -0.73 -10.18 12.01
N PRO A 68 -0.28 -11.37 12.44
CA PRO A 68 -0.48 -12.62 11.69
C PRO A 68 -1.96 -13.00 11.46
N GLU A 69 -2.89 -12.52 12.28
CA GLU A 69 -4.32 -12.77 12.08
C GLU A 69 -4.86 -12.02 10.87
N LEU A 70 -4.29 -10.84 10.55
CA LEU A 70 -4.68 -10.07 9.37
C LEU A 70 -4.15 -10.68 8.08
N ASP A 71 -3.03 -11.42 8.10
CA ASP A 71 -2.43 -11.99 6.90
C ASP A 71 -3.45 -12.82 6.11
N GLY A 72 -4.25 -13.66 6.78
CA GLY A 72 -5.28 -14.46 6.10
C GLY A 72 -6.45 -13.64 5.56
N ILE A 73 -6.82 -12.54 6.22
CA ILE A 73 -7.93 -11.68 5.79
C ILE A 73 -7.52 -10.83 4.58
N MET A 74 -6.27 -10.36 4.59
CA MET A 74 -5.73 -9.41 3.61
C MET A 74 -5.11 -10.10 2.39
N ASP A 75 -5.04 -11.43 2.36
CA ASP A 75 -4.57 -12.18 1.20
C ASP A 75 -5.58 -12.12 0.05
N SER A 76 -5.18 -11.52 -1.07
CA SER A 76 -6.00 -11.44 -2.29
C SER A 76 -6.30 -12.81 -2.92
N ALA A 77 -5.54 -13.86 -2.57
CA ALA A 77 -5.84 -15.22 -2.99
C ALA A 77 -7.18 -15.73 -2.43
N ASN A 78 -7.70 -15.11 -1.37
CA ASN A 78 -9.04 -15.37 -0.86
C ASN A 78 -10.08 -14.56 -1.67
N PRO A 79 -11.04 -15.23 -2.35
CA PRO A 79 -12.13 -14.57 -3.05
C PRO A 79 -12.92 -13.61 -2.15
N GLU A 80 -13.47 -12.54 -2.73
CA GLU A 80 -14.14 -11.42 -2.04
C GLU A 80 -15.22 -11.87 -1.04
N LYS A 81 -16.03 -12.85 -1.44
CA LYS A 81 -17.09 -13.43 -0.61
C LYS A 81 -16.58 -14.17 0.63
N PHE A 82 -15.30 -14.55 0.66
CA PHE A 82 -14.65 -15.24 1.77
C PHE A 82 -13.73 -14.34 2.60
N ARG A 83 -13.57 -13.05 2.22
CA ARG A 83 -12.93 -12.03 3.04
C ARG A 83 -13.91 -11.69 4.17
N GLY A 84 -13.72 -12.36 5.32
CA GLY A 84 -14.65 -12.35 6.47
C GLY A 84 -14.92 -10.98 7.09
N ALA A 85 -15.26 -10.93 8.38
CA ALA A 85 -15.47 -9.65 9.05
C ALA A 85 -14.19 -8.81 9.03
N LEU A 86 -14.31 -7.56 8.58
CA LEU A 86 -13.17 -6.65 8.54
C LEU A 86 -12.76 -6.22 9.96
N PRO A 87 -11.46 -6.03 10.22
CA PRO A 87 -10.99 -5.40 11.44
C PRO A 87 -11.46 -3.95 11.54
N THR A 88 -11.36 -3.37 12.75
CA THR A 88 -11.73 -1.96 12.96
C THR A 88 -10.78 -1.02 12.23
N VAL A 89 -11.24 0.20 11.96
CA VAL A 89 -10.43 1.25 11.32
C VAL A 89 -9.15 1.53 12.13
N GLU A 90 -9.23 1.50 13.46
CA GLU A 90 -8.09 1.69 14.35
C GLU A 90 -7.05 0.59 14.18
N ARG A 91 -7.48 -0.68 14.11
CA ARG A 91 -6.56 -1.82 13.89
C ARG A 91 -5.92 -1.77 12.50
N LEU A 92 -6.68 -1.41 11.47
CA LEU A 92 -6.15 -1.22 10.10
C LEU A 92 -5.12 -0.10 10.06
N THR A 93 -5.40 1.03 10.70
CA THR A 93 -4.48 2.18 10.77
C THR A 93 -3.19 1.77 11.47
N ALA A 94 -3.28 1.15 12.66
CA ALA A 94 -2.11 0.69 13.41
C ALA A 94 -1.28 -0.34 12.63
N PHE A 95 -1.93 -1.26 11.91
CA PHE A 95 -1.25 -2.23 11.04
C PHE A 95 -0.52 -1.53 9.90
N ARG A 96 -1.19 -0.60 9.19
CA ARG A 96 -0.58 0.18 8.11
C ARG A 96 0.62 0.96 8.60
N ASP A 97 0.52 1.65 9.73
CA ASP A 97 1.61 2.45 10.30
C ASP A 97 2.81 1.58 10.67
N THR A 98 2.57 0.46 11.38
CA THR A 98 3.61 -0.50 11.75
C THR A 98 4.34 -1.04 10.51
N VAL A 99 3.59 -1.36 9.45
CA VAL A 99 4.20 -1.82 8.19
C VAL A 99 5.05 -0.71 7.55
N ALA A 100 4.56 0.54 7.50
CA ALA A 100 5.34 1.66 6.96
C ALA A 100 6.68 1.80 7.67
N GLU A 101 6.65 1.79 9.00
CA GLU A 101 7.86 1.88 9.83
C GLU A 101 8.84 0.75 9.52
N ARG A 102 8.37 -0.49 9.34
CA ARG A 102 9.22 -1.64 8.99
C ARG A 102 9.80 -1.52 7.58
N VAL A 103 9.01 -1.09 6.60
CA VAL A 103 9.49 -0.81 5.23
C VAL A 103 10.61 0.23 5.28
N HIS A 104 10.39 1.37 5.94
CA HIS A 104 11.39 2.42 6.10
C HIS A 104 12.64 1.93 6.81
N ALA A 105 12.49 1.25 7.94
CA ALA A 105 13.62 0.73 8.70
C ALA A 105 14.46 -0.23 7.85
N ARG A 106 13.82 -1.12 7.11
CA ARG A 106 14.53 -2.11 6.30
C ARG A 106 15.22 -1.49 5.09
N ILE A 107 14.51 -0.67 4.34
CA ILE A 107 15.06 0.01 3.15
C ILE A 107 16.16 0.98 3.57
N GLY A 108 15.97 1.75 4.64
CA GLY A 108 16.98 2.66 5.18
C GLY A 108 18.23 1.92 5.66
N ALA A 109 18.09 0.71 6.21
CA ALA A 109 19.24 -0.14 6.52
C ALA A 109 20.00 -0.60 5.26
N ILE A 110 19.28 -0.93 4.18
CA ILE A 110 19.87 -1.30 2.88
C ILE A 110 20.60 -0.10 2.28
N ALA A 111 19.97 1.07 2.23
CA ALA A 111 20.55 2.32 1.72
C ALA A 111 21.83 2.71 2.48
N ALA A 112 21.83 2.55 3.81
CA ALA A 112 22.99 2.81 4.65
C ALA A 112 24.07 1.71 4.63
N GLY A 113 23.89 0.65 3.83
CA GLY A 113 24.84 -0.47 3.76
C GLY A 113 24.92 -1.34 5.01
N ARG A 114 23.94 -1.24 5.93
CA ARG A 114 23.91 -1.95 7.22
C ARG A 114 23.26 -3.35 7.11
N VAL A 115 23.53 -4.04 6.02
CA VAL A 115 22.97 -5.35 5.66
C VAL A 115 24.04 -6.21 4.99
N GLY A 116 23.83 -7.53 4.94
CA GLY A 116 24.63 -8.40 4.07
C GLY A 116 24.36 -8.09 2.59
N ALA A 117 25.39 -8.14 1.75
CA ALA A 117 25.31 -7.90 0.30
C ALA A 117 24.59 -6.57 -0.09
N PRO A 118 25.00 -5.41 0.46
CA PRO A 118 24.25 -4.16 0.35
C PRO A 118 24.01 -3.71 -1.10
N SER A 119 24.99 -3.84 -1.99
CA SER A 119 24.82 -3.47 -3.40
C SER A 119 23.78 -4.34 -4.12
N GLN A 120 23.71 -5.64 -3.80
CA GLN A 120 22.73 -6.55 -4.39
C GLN A 120 21.33 -6.26 -3.83
N LEU A 121 21.21 -6.05 -2.51
CA LEU A 121 19.95 -5.70 -1.89
C LEU A 121 19.44 -4.32 -2.31
N ALA A 122 20.31 -3.36 -2.62
CA ALA A 122 19.89 -2.07 -3.17
C ALA A 122 19.18 -2.22 -4.52
N VAL A 123 19.66 -3.12 -5.40
CA VAL A 123 18.98 -3.44 -6.66
C VAL A 123 17.61 -4.05 -6.41
N VAL A 124 17.49 -4.99 -5.46
CA VAL A 124 16.20 -5.62 -5.12
C VAL A 124 15.23 -4.60 -4.52
N ALA A 125 15.67 -3.85 -3.51
CA ALA A 125 14.90 -2.82 -2.81
C ALA A 125 14.33 -1.77 -3.76
N HIS A 126 15.13 -1.35 -4.74
CA HIS A 126 14.72 -0.39 -5.75
C HIS A 126 13.49 -0.87 -6.54
N HIS A 127 13.55 -2.09 -7.08
CA HIS A 127 12.43 -2.65 -7.85
C HIS A 127 11.21 -2.93 -6.97
N LEU A 128 11.44 -3.36 -5.73
CA LEU A 128 10.36 -3.57 -4.77
C LEU A 128 9.61 -2.29 -4.46
N LEU A 129 10.30 -1.18 -4.16
CA LEU A 129 9.62 0.07 -3.87
C LEU A 129 8.78 0.56 -5.04
N ILE A 130 9.29 0.48 -6.28
CA ILE A 130 8.50 0.85 -7.46
C ILE A 130 7.25 -0.03 -7.56
N ALA A 131 7.39 -1.35 -7.37
CA ALA A 131 6.26 -2.26 -7.41
C ALA A 131 5.24 -1.96 -6.31
N LEU A 132 5.69 -1.70 -5.07
CA LEU A 132 4.82 -1.41 -3.93
C LEU A 132 4.11 -0.06 -4.08
N ILE A 133 4.80 0.97 -4.57
CA ILE A 133 4.19 2.29 -4.84
C ILE A 133 3.10 2.17 -5.91
N ASN A 134 3.37 1.42 -6.98
CA ASN A 134 2.40 1.22 -8.05
C ASN A 134 1.23 0.32 -7.61
N HIS A 135 1.49 -0.66 -6.75
CA HIS A 135 0.45 -1.48 -6.12
C HIS A 135 -0.45 -0.64 -5.19
N GLU A 136 0.13 0.28 -4.42
CA GLU A 136 -0.63 1.25 -3.62
C GLU A 136 -1.58 2.06 -4.52
N TYR A 137 -1.07 2.69 -5.58
CA TYR A 137 -1.89 3.48 -6.51
C TYR A 137 -2.92 2.66 -7.31
N GLN A 138 -2.63 1.39 -7.57
CA GLN A 138 -3.62 0.49 -8.17
C GLN A 138 -4.82 0.32 -7.26
N HIS A 139 -4.58 0.10 -5.96
CA HIS A 139 -5.64 -0.01 -4.97
C HIS A 139 -6.33 1.32 -4.69
N ASP A 140 -5.60 2.44 -4.75
CA ASP A 140 -6.19 3.78 -4.63
C ASP A 140 -7.24 4.04 -5.72
N GLN A 141 -7.04 3.50 -6.93
CA GLN A 141 -8.05 3.61 -7.97
C GLN A 141 -9.34 2.87 -7.60
N TRP A 142 -9.25 1.64 -7.08
CA TRP A 142 -10.42 0.89 -6.65
C TRP A 142 -11.11 1.51 -5.44
N ILE A 143 -10.34 2.05 -4.49
CA ILE A 143 -10.87 2.86 -3.38
C ILE A 143 -11.62 4.08 -3.93
N GLY A 144 -11.03 4.78 -4.91
CA GLY A 144 -11.63 5.95 -5.55
C GLY A 144 -12.96 5.66 -6.25
N GLU A 145 -13.06 4.51 -6.92
CA GLU A 145 -14.30 4.02 -7.55
C GLU A 145 -15.41 3.80 -6.53
N VAL A 146 -15.11 3.19 -5.38
CA VAL A 146 -16.09 3.01 -4.29
C VAL A 146 -16.44 4.37 -3.66
N ARG A 147 -15.44 5.18 -3.33
CA ARG A 147 -15.60 6.50 -2.70
C ARG A 147 -16.52 7.41 -3.51
N THR A 148 -16.29 7.52 -4.82
CA THR A 148 -17.08 8.40 -5.69
C THR A 148 -18.36 7.75 -6.19
N GLY A 149 -18.26 6.55 -6.75
CA GLY A 149 -19.36 5.92 -7.47
C GLY A 149 -20.44 5.39 -6.53
N ALA A 150 -20.04 4.82 -5.39
CA ALA A 150 -20.96 4.18 -4.46
C ALA A 150 -21.31 5.06 -3.24
N LEU A 151 -20.32 5.79 -2.71
CA LEU A 151 -20.51 6.62 -1.51
C LEU A 151 -20.78 8.11 -1.82
N GLY A 152 -20.51 8.57 -3.04
CA GLY A 152 -20.81 9.94 -3.47
C GLY A 152 -19.83 11.01 -2.96
N HIS A 153 -18.69 10.62 -2.39
CA HIS A 153 -17.66 11.56 -1.93
C HIS A 153 -16.71 11.96 -3.07
N PRO A 154 -16.28 13.23 -3.17
CA PRO A 154 -15.34 13.66 -4.19
C PRO A 154 -13.95 13.04 -3.98
N LEU A 155 -13.19 12.86 -5.07
CA LEU A 155 -11.77 12.48 -4.97
C LEU A 155 -10.92 13.67 -4.52
N PRO A 156 -9.90 13.44 -3.69
CA PRO A 156 -8.81 14.39 -3.53
C PRO A 156 -8.05 14.59 -4.86
N PRO A 157 -7.32 15.71 -5.02
CA PRO A 157 -6.49 15.91 -6.20
C PRO A 157 -5.36 14.88 -6.29
N ASP A 158 -4.98 14.50 -7.51
CA ASP A 158 -3.84 13.60 -7.73
C ASP A 158 -2.56 14.11 -7.04
N PRO A 159 -1.75 13.20 -6.47
CA PRO A 159 -0.47 13.55 -5.89
C PRO A 159 0.48 14.12 -6.97
N ARG A 160 1.21 15.17 -6.63
CA ARG A 160 2.15 15.83 -7.55
C ARG A 160 3.53 15.18 -7.49
N SER A 161 4.01 14.72 -8.65
CA SER A 161 5.39 14.26 -8.85
C SER A 161 5.71 14.23 -10.34
N ASP A 162 6.90 14.68 -10.71
CA ASP A 162 7.37 14.66 -12.10
C ASP A 162 7.56 13.23 -12.64
N ARG A 163 7.51 12.22 -11.77
CA ARG A 163 7.62 10.79 -12.08
C ARG A 163 6.28 10.07 -12.22
N LEU A 164 5.18 10.70 -11.80
CA LEU A 164 3.85 10.10 -11.90
C LEU A 164 3.23 10.36 -13.27
N ARG A 165 2.66 9.32 -13.85
CA ARG A 165 1.94 9.36 -15.12
C ARG A 165 0.65 8.56 -14.99
N ARG A 166 -0.35 8.86 -15.82
CA ARG A 166 -1.51 7.99 -15.98
C ARG A 166 -1.26 6.99 -17.10
N ILE A 167 -1.38 5.71 -16.79
CA ILE A 167 -1.29 4.60 -17.74
C ILE A 167 -2.52 3.73 -17.54
N ASP A 168 -3.30 3.53 -18.59
CA ASP A 168 -4.54 2.74 -18.57
C ASP A 168 -5.53 3.12 -17.45
N GLY A 169 -5.55 4.42 -17.09
CA GLY A 169 -6.40 4.97 -16.02
C GLY A 169 -5.74 5.00 -14.64
N TYR A 170 -4.67 4.26 -14.42
CA TYR A 170 -3.97 4.16 -13.14
C TYR A 170 -2.86 5.18 -13.01
N LEU A 171 -2.68 5.74 -11.81
CA LEU A 171 -1.47 6.47 -11.48
C LEU A 171 -0.31 5.48 -11.35
N VAL A 172 0.76 5.74 -12.10
CA VAL A 172 1.95 4.88 -12.13
C VAL A 172 3.17 5.75 -11.93
N LEU A 173 3.97 5.37 -10.93
CA LEU A 173 5.34 5.82 -10.78
C LEU A 173 6.19 5.17 -11.86
N THR A 174 6.70 6.03 -12.75
CA THR A 174 7.58 5.65 -13.84
C THR A 174 9.01 6.08 -13.54
N ALA A 175 9.99 5.40 -14.14
CA ALA A 175 11.35 5.93 -14.14
C ALA A 175 11.37 7.31 -14.83
N PRO A 176 12.24 8.24 -14.40
CA PRO A 176 12.53 9.45 -15.16
C PRO A 176 12.90 9.08 -16.59
N ALA A 177 12.40 9.88 -17.53
CA ALA A 177 12.80 9.80 -18.93
C ALA A 177 14.28 10.09 -19.12
#